data_AF-A0A9Q8Y5F6-F1
#
_entry.id   AF-A0A9Q8Y5F6-F1
#
_cell.length_a   1.000
_cell.length_b   1.000
_cell.length_c   1.000
_cell.angle_alpha   90.00
_cell.angle_beta   90.00
_cell.angle_gamma   90.00
#
_symmetry.space_group_name_H-M   'P 1'
#
loop_
_entity.id
_entity.type
_entity.pdbx_description
1 polymer ?
#
loop_
_entity_poly.entity_id
_entity_poly.type
_entity_poly.pdbx_seq_one_letter_code
_entity_poly.pdbx_strand_id
1 'polypeptide(L)'
;MTPVSGPLAIDYVSDINLGSHVLDGVTTTFRADKNDKTSGASIAWHDLRGANAGRYQITAQTKGITSAPGATINFEGGEKYNISGHGADATPFEASNIVLMNDNQPQKVIQGDGTISGYFADIFNSVSMTIPVNQQTTGAQQVIITWNLTSAP
;
A
#
# COMPACT_ATOMS: atom_id res chain seq x y z
N MET A 1 -8.71 22.74 14.52
CA MET A 1 -8.75 21.85 15.71
C MET A 1 -7.33 21.36 15.93
N THR A 2 -6.80 21.46 17.15
CA THR A 2 -5.52 20.83 17.51
C THR A 2 -5.71 19.30 17.50
N PRO A 3 -4.75 18.51 16.98
CA PRO A 3 -4.82 17.06 17.06
C PRO A 3 -4.96 16.63 18.52
N VAL A 4 -5.91 15.75 18.81
CA VAL A 4 -6.03 15.13 20.14
C VAL A 4 -4.87 14.17 20.30
N SER A 5 -4.15 14.22 21.43
CA SER A 5 -3.10 13.26 21.71
C SER A 5 -3.66 11.83 21.68
N GLY A 6 -3.00 10.95 20.96
CA GLY A 6 -3.50 9.62 20.64
C GLY A 6 -2.44 8.67 20.08
N PRO A 7 -2.85 7.48 19.63
CA PRO A 7 -1.92 6.45 19.18
C PRO A 7 -1.36 6.74 17.78
N LEU A 8 -0.46 5.86 17.36
CA LEU A 8 -0.06 5.67 15.97
C LEU A 8 -0.80 4.42 15.47
N ALA A 9 -1.60 4.52 14.42
CA ALA A 9 -2.34 3.37 13.89
C ALA A 9 -2.63 3.47 12.38
N ILE A 10 -2.82 2.31 11.75
CA ILE A 10 -3.44 2.19 10.43
C ILE A 10 -4.96 2.24 10.63
N ASP A 11 -5.62 3.14 9.92
CA ASP A 11 -7.07 3.32 9.99
C ASP A 11 -7.79 2.51 8.92
N TYR A 12 -7.20 2.43 7.73
CA TYR A 12 -7.83 1.79 6.58
C TYR A 12 -6.79 1.34 5.55
N VAL A 13 -7.08 0.20 4.93
CA VAL A 13 -6.42 -0.25 3.69
C VAL A 13 -7.52 -0.75 2.76
N SER A 14 -7.49 -0.31 1.50
CA SER A 14 -8.45 -0.76 0.50
C SER A 14 -8.20 -2.19 0.06
N ASP A 15 -9.28 -2.92 -0.24
CA ASP A 15 -9.18 -4.15 -1.00
C ASP A 15 -8.72 -3.87 -2.43
N ILE A 16 -7.97 -4.81 -3.01
CA ILE A 16 -7.51 -4.77 -4.40
C ILE A 16 -8.22 -5.87 -5.17
N ASN A 17 -8.93 -5.47 -6.23
CA ASN A 17 -9.55 -6.41 -7.16
C ASN A 17 -8.85 -6.35 -8.52
N LEU A 18 -8.24 -7.46 -8.92
CA LEU A 18 -7.62 -7.61 -10.23
C LEU A 18 -8.61 -8.00 -11.33
N GLY A 19 -9.85 -8.37 -11.00
CA GLY A 19 -10.85 -8.79 -11.99
C GLY A 19 -10.60 -10.19 -12.55
N SER A 20 -11.22 -10.49 -13.70
CA SER A 20 -11.08 -11.78 -14.40
C SER A 20 -10.25 -11.61 -15.67
N HIS A 21 -9.30 -12.52 -15.89
CA HIS A 21 -8.36 -12.47 -17.01
C HIS A 21 -8.33 -13.75 -17.82
N VAL A 22 -8.07 -13.63 -19.12
CA VAL A 22 -7.80 -14.76 -20.01
C VAL A 22 -6.29 -15.00 -20.02
N LEU A 23 -5.89 -16.24 -19.75
CA LEU A 23 -4.49 -16.67 -19.88
C LEU A 23 -4.21 -17.01 -21.34
N ASP A 24 -3.55 -16.11 -22.05
CA ASP A 24 -3.23 -16.21 -23.49
C ASP A 24 -1.84 -16.82 -23.76
N GLY A 25 -1.08 -17.13 -22.71
CA GLY A 25 0.29 -17.65 -22.80
C GLY A 25 1.36 -16.57 -23.09
N VAL A 26 1.01 -15.28 -23.03
CA VAL A 26 1.93 -14.17 -23.31
C VAL A 26 1.81 -13.05 -22.28
N THR A 27 0.58 -12.68 -21.92
CA THR A 27 0.28 -11.62 -20.95
C THR A 27 0.75 -12.02 -19.57
N THR A 28 1.63 -11.23 -18.98
CA THR A 28 2.19 -11.48 -17.64
C THR A 28 1.69 -10.51 -16.59
N THR A 29 1.11 -9.38 -16.97
CA THR A 29 0.73 -8.30 -16.03
C THR A 29 -0.77 -8.08 -16.07
N PHE A 30 -1.39 -8.20 -14.91
CA PHE A 30 -2.82 -8.06 -14.69
C PHE A 30 -3.04 -6.85 -13.79
N ARG A 31 -3.76 -5.83 -14.26
CA ARG A 31 -3.97 -4.58 -13.53
C ARG A 31 -5.26 -4.65 -12.71
N ALA A 32 -5.25 -3.98 -11.56
CA ALA A 32 -6.43 -3.78 -10.75
C ALA A 32 -7.46 -2.96 -11.52
N ASP A 33 -8.72 -3.37 -11.45
CA ASP A 33 -9.80 -2.53 -11.93
C ASP A 33 -9.82 -1.25 -11.08
N LYS A 34 -9.87 -0.10 -11.74
CA LYS A 34 -10.11 1.17 -11.04
C LYS A 34 -11.54 1.09 -10.50
N ASN A 35 -11.70 1.00 -9.18
CA ASN A 35 -13.04 1.13 -8.61
C ASN A 35 -13.48 2.60 -8.66
N ASP A 36 -14.77 2.84 -8.56
CA ASP A 36 -15.40 4.16 -8.63
C ASP A 36 -15.04 5.10 -7.46
N LYS A 37 -14.36 4.58 -6.42
CA LYS A 37 -14.06 5.30 -5.18
C LYS A 37 -12.58 5.66 -4.99
N THR A 38 -11.66 4.98 -5.68
CA THR A 38 -10.22 5.24 -5.59
C THR A 38 -9.55 5.05 -6.95
N SER A 39 -8.53 5.85 -7.24
CA SER A 39 -7.73 5.70 -8.47
C SER A 39 -6.88 4.42 -8.53
N GLY A 40 -6.95 3.58 -7.51
CA GLY A 40 -6.15 2.39 -7.30
C GLY A 40 -6.37 1.90 -5.86
N ALA A 41 -5.32 1.38 -5.23
CA ALA A 41 -5.34 1.10 -3.80
C ALA A 41 -5.12 2.38 -2.97
N SER A 42 -5.54 2.35 -1.71
CA SER A 42 -5.27 3.41 -0.75
C SER A 42 -4.98 2.86 0.64
N ILE A 43 -4.13 3.55 1.39
CA ILE A 43 -3.92 3.33 2.82
C ILE A 43 -4.11 4.64 3.57
N ALA A 44 -4.83 4.61 4.69
CA ALA A 44 -4.97 5.73 5.62
C ALA A 44 -4.45 5.34 7.00
N TRP A 45 -3.77 6.27 7.65
CA TRP A 45 -3.18 6.09 8.97
C TRP A 45 -3.13 7.42 9.71
N HIS A 46 -2.91 7.37 11.01
CA HIS A 46 -2.69 8.57 11.82
C HIS A 46 -1.47 8.42 12.71
N ASP A 47 -0.80 9.55 12.93
CA ASP A 47 0.17 9.74 14.00
C ASP A 47 -0.34 10.84 14.92
N LEU A 48 -0.95 10.45 16.04
CA LEU A 48 -1.48 11.37 17.04
C LEU A 48 -0.61 11.44 18.30
N ARG A 49 0.60 10.86 18.26
CA ARG A 49 1.53 10.86 19.40
C ARG A 49 2.06 12.26 19.74
N GLY A 50 1.88 13.21 18.81
CA GLY A 50 2.34 14.59 18.90
C GLY A 50 3.54 14.87 17.99
N ALA A 51 3.79 16.15 17.71
CA ALA A 51 4.96 16.55 16.92
C ALA A 51 6.26 16.15 17.63
N ASN A 52 7.22 15.63 16.87
CA ASN A 52 8.50 15.10 17.33
C ASN A 52 8.41 13.86 18.23
N ALA A 53 7.32 13.09 18.16
CA ALA A 53 7.15 11.85 18.92
C ALA A 53 8.00 10.66 18.40
N GLY A 54 8.83 10.90 17.39
CA GLY A 54 9.73 9.92 16.81
C GLY A 54 9.20 9.29 15.51
N ARG A 55 10.12 8.65 14.80
CA ARG A 55 9.88 8.12 13.45
C ARG A 55 8.87 6.96 13.47
N TYR A 56 8.26 6.73 12.32
CA TYR A 56 7.44 5.55 12.08
C TYR A 56 7.64 5.02 10.66
N GLN A 57 7.28 3.76 10.46
CA GLN A 57 7.31 3.12 9.15
C GLN A 57 6.09 2.23 8.95
N ILE A 58 5.57 2.25 7.72
CA ILE A 58 4.60 1.26 7.24
C ILE A 58 5.34 0.33 6.28
N THR A 59 5.24 -0.97 6.56
CA THR A 59 5.71 -2.02 5.67
C THR A 59 4.53 -2.85 5.17
N ALA A 60 4.69 -3.41 3.98
CA ALA A 60 3.75 -4.36 3.40
C ALA A 60 4.49 -5.64 3.00
N GLN A 61 3.85 -6.79 3.17
CA GLN A 61 4.36 -8.07 2.70
C GLN A 61 3.22 -8.90 2.12
N THR A 62 3.51 -9.60 1.04
CA THR A 62 2.62 -10.63 0.50
C THR A 62 2.87 -11.96 1.19
N LYS A 63 1.79 -12.65 1.57
CA LYS A 63 1.85 -14.04 2.03
C LYS A 63 0.97 -14.90 1.14
N GLY A 64 1.53 -16.02 0.66
CA GLY A 64 0.74 -17.14 0.18
C GLY A 64 0.21 -17.02 -1.25
N ILE A 65 1.00 -16.49 -2.20
CA ILE A 65 0.70 -16.73 -3.62
C ILE A 65 1.10 -18.17 -3.95
N THR A 66 0.32 -19.14 -3.47
CA THR A 66 0.66 -20.58 -3.51
C THR A 66 0.69 -21.15 -4.92
N SER A 67 -0.10 -20.58 -5.82
CA SER A 67 -0.26 -20.98 -7.21
C SER A 67 0.74 -20.31 -8.18
N ALA A 68 1.44 -19.26 -7.74
CA ALA A 68 2.40 -18.51 -8.56
C ALA A 68 3.58 -17.98 -7.73
N PRO A 69 4.58 -18.84 -7.41
CA PRO A 69 5.69 -18.50 -6.54
C PRO A 69 6.54 -17.30 -6.99
N GLY A 70 6.68 -17.09 -8.30
CA GLY A 70 7.41 -15.97 -8.89
C GLY A 70 6.55 -14.74 -9.16
N ALA A 71 5.30 -14.72 -8.71
CA ALA A 71 4.45 -13.56 -8.89
C ALA A 71 4.86 -12.41 -7.97
N THR A 72 4.65 -11.18 -8.46
CA THR A 72 4.85 -9.95 -7.69
C THR A 72 3.58 -9.10 -7.70
N ILE A 73 3.39 -8.31 -6.65
CA ILE A 73 2.38 -7.24 -6.62
C ILE A 73 3.11 -5.90 -6.70
N ASN A 74 2.77 -5.10 -7.70
CA ASN A 74 3.38 -3.80 -7.92
C ASN A 74 2.36 -2.70 -7.60
N PHE A 75 2.74 -1.79 -6.70
CA PHE A 75 2.04 -0.53 -6.48
C PHE A 75 2.83 0.56 -7.21
N GLU A 76 2.22 1.19 -8.20
CA GLU A 76 2.84 2.25 -8.98
C GLU A 76 2.48 3.61 -8.39
N GLY A 77 3.51 4.38 -8.01
CA GLY A 77 3.43 5.78 -7.57
C GLY A 77 2.26 6.10 -6.65
N GLY A 78 1.95 7.39 -6.53
CA GLY A 78 0.83 7.85 -5.74
C GLY A 78 1.09 9.18 -5.08
N GLU A 79 0.03 9.75 -4.53
CA GLU A 79 0.08 11.01 -3.81
C GLU A 79 -0.22 10.74 -2.33
N LYS A 80 0.67 11.23 -1.46
CA LYS A 80 0.47 11.20 -0.02
C LYS A 80 -0.07 12.54 0.46
N TYR A 81 -1.09 12.47 1.29
CA TYR A 81 -1.84 13.61 1.79
C TYR A 81 -1.79 13.62 3.31
N ASN A 82 -1.52 14.78 3.89
CA ASN A 82 -1.92 15.07 5.28
C ASN A 82 -3.33 15.67 5.24
N ILE A 83 -4.30 14.97 5.83
CA ILE A 83 -5.73 15.31 5.80
C ILE A 83 -6.23 15.87 7.14
N SER A 84 -5.32 16.25 8.06
CA SER A 84 -5.67 16.74 9.41
C SER A 84 -6.40 18.10 9.47
N GLY A 85 -6.55 18.81 8.35
CA GLY A 85 -7.29 20.08 8.25
C GLY A 85 -6.58 21.30 8.88
N HIS A 86 -6.90 22.52 8.40
CA HIS A 86 -6.46 23.83 8.93
C HIS A 86 -4.94 23.98 9.23
N GLY A 87 -4.10 23.67 8.24
CA GLY A 87 -2.64 23.67 8.37
C GLY A 87 -1.99 22.39 7.85
N ALA A 88 -2.69 21.65 6.98
CA ALA A 88 -2.07 20.58 6.22
C ALA A 88 -0.93 21.17 5.40
N ASP A 89 0.30 21.06 5.90
CA ASP A 89 1.47 21.09 5.06
C ASP A 89 1.36 19.83 4.20
N ALA A 90 0.67 19.98 3.08
CA ALA A 90 0.72 19.05 1.98
C ALA A 90 2.15 19.12 1.45
N THR A 91 3.06 18.41 2.11
CA THR A 91 4.27 17.98 1.45
C THR A 91 3.83 16.75 0.68
N PRO A 92 3.55 16.84 -0.63
CA PRO A 92 3.39 15.63 -1.43
C PRO A 92 4.67 14.84 -1.23
N PHE A 93 4.57 13.74 -0.50
CA PHE A 93 5.63 12.77 -0.47
C PHE A 93 5.46 11.99 -1.76
N GLU A 94 6.45 12.02 -2.63
CA GLU A 94 6.50 11.10 -3.76
C GLU A 94 6.38 9.68 -3.20
N ALA A 95 5.31 8.97 -3.55
CA ALA A 95 5.21 7.56 -3.25
C ALA A 95 6.13 6.83 -4.23
N SER A 96 7.16 6.17 -3.69
CA SER A 96 8.00 5.29 -4.50
C SER A 96 7.19 4.12 -5.03
N ASN A 97 7.54 3.61 -6.21
CA ASN A 97 7.04 2.31 -6.66
C ASN A 97 7.43 1.23 -5.64
N ILE A 98 6.47 0.36 -5.30
CA ILE A 98 6.68 -0.74 -4.38
C ILE A 98 6.45 -2.04 -5.12
N VAL A 99 7.38 -2.98 -4.98
CA VAL A 99 7.26 -4.33 -5.51
C VAL A 99 7.26 -5.30 -4.34
N LEU A 100 6.13 -5.95 -4.11
CA LEU A 100 6.00 -7.02 -3.12
C LEU A 100 6.32 -8.35 -3.79
N MET A 101 7.36 -9.01 -3.31
CA MET A 101 7.76 -10.36 -3.73
C MET A 101 7.00 -11.40 -2.90
N ASN A 102 6.72 -12.56 -3.50
CA ASN A 102 6.14 -13.70 -2.78
C ASN A 102 7.18 -14.46 -1.93
N ASP A 103 7.98 -13.73 -1.17
CA ASP A 103 9.06 -14.24 -0.31
C ASP A 103 8.80 -13.99 1.19
N ASN A 104 7.61 -13.44 1.50
CA ASN A 104 7.19 -13.05 2.85
C ASN A 104 8.13 -12.02 3.51
N GLN A 105 8.91 -11.26 2.71
CA GLN A 105 9.76 -10.19 3.21
C GLN A 105 8.99 -8.85 3.24
N PRO A 106 8.96 -8.15 4.39
CA PRO A 106 8.40 -6.80 4.46
C PRO A 106 9.15 -5.83 3.57
N GLN A 107 8.41 -5.13 2.71
CA GLN A 107 8.90 -4.01 1.93
C GLN A 107 8.43 -2.72 2.57
N LYS A 108 9.32 -1.73 2.62
CA LYS A 108 8.98 -0.41 3.13
C LYS A 108 8.10 0.33 2.13
N VAL A 109 6.99 0.86 2.60
CA VAL A 109 6.01 1.60 1.80
C VAL A 109 6.08 3.08 2.13
N ILE A 110 5.94 3.40 3.42
CA ILE A 110 5.89 4.76 3.94
C ILE A 110 6.86 4.88 5.11
N GLN A 111 7.49 6.03 5.21
CA GLN A 111 8.28 6.43 6.37
C GLN A 111 7.89 7.85 6.76
N GLY A 112 7.54 8.03 8.04
CA GLY A 112 7.36 9.35 8.64
C GLY A 112 8.53 9.67 9.55
N ASP A 113 8.98 10.92 9.54
CA ASP A 113 10.02 11.41 10.45
C ASP A 113 9.46 11.79 11.84
N GLY A 114 8.13 11.83 11.98
CA GLY A 114 7.44 12.17 13.21
C GLY A 114 7.44 13.68 13.52
N THR A 115 7.87 14.53 12.58
CA THR A 115 7.87 15.99 12.76
C THR A 115 6.45 16.54 12.82
N ILE A 116 5.53 15.91 12.10
CA ILE A 116 4.13 16.30 11.99
C ILE A 116 3.24 15.19 12.57
N SER A 117 2.30 15.58 13.42
CA SER A 117 1.19 14.73 13.86
C SER A 117 -0.05 15.01 13.01
N GLY A 118 -0.85 13.99 12.71
CA GLY A 118 -2.09 14.17 11.98
C GLY A 118 -2.66 12.87 11.43
N TYR A 119 -3.56 13.04 10.47
CA TYR A 119 -4.18 11.98 9.70
C TYR A 119 -3.61 12.03 8.30
N PHE A 120 -3.33 10.88 7.73
CA PHE A 120 -2.63 10.77 6.46
C PHE A 120 -3.30 9.74 5.57
N ALA A 121 -3.16 9.92 4.27
CA ALA A 121 -3.58 8.95 3.26
C ALA A 121 -2.56 8.87 2.14
N ASP A 122 -2.34 7.69 1.59
CA ASP A 122 -1.59 7.44 0.35
C ASP A 122 -2.55 6.82 -0.65
N ILE A 123 -2.62 7.40 -1.84
CA ILE A 123 -3.46 6.96 -2.94
C ILE A 123 -2.54 6.54 -4.08
N PHE A 124 -2.44 5.23 -4.30
CA PHE A 124 -1.59 4.67 -5.35
C PHE A 124 -2.17 4.96 -6.74
N ASN A 125 -1.31 5.26 -7.71
CA ASN A 125 -1.77 5.56 -9.09
C ASN A 125 -2.28 4.30 -9.79
N SER A 126 -1.65 3.16 -9.54
CA SER A 126 -2.15 1.87 -10.02
C SER A 126 -1.63 0.71 -9.16
N VAL A 127 -2.32 -0.43 -9.26
CA VAL A 127 -1.85 -1.70 -8.71
C VAL A 127 -1.90 -2.76 -9.80
N SER A 128 -0.89 -3.60 -9.85
CA SER A 128 -0.83 -4.73 -10.77
C SER A 128 -0.23 -5.97 -10.12
N MET A 129 -0.54 -7.14 -10.68
CA MET A 129 0.11 -8.39 -10.39
C MET A 129 0.86 -8.86 -11.63
N THR A 130 2.14 -9.19 -11.48
CA THR A 130 2.92 -9.83 -12.53
C THR A 130 3.05 -11.31 -12.22
N ILE A 131 2.70 -12.19 -13.16
CA ILE A 131 2.80 -13.65 -13.04
C ILE A 131 3.59 -14.18 -14.24
N PRO A 132 4.72 -14.89 -14.02
CA PRO A 132 5.44 -15.56 -15.10
C PRO A 132 4.54 -16.53 -15.87
N VAL A 133 4.60 -16.51 -17.21
CA VAL A 133 3.74 -17.34 -18.09
C VAL A 133 3.74 -18.82 -17.68
N ASN A 134 4.92 -19.38 -17.37
CA ASN A 134 5.09 -20.77 -16.97
C ASN A 134 4.54 -21.11 -15.57
N GLN A 135 4.01 -20.13 -14.84
CA GLN A 135 3.41 -20.27 -13.51
C GLN A 135 1.94 -19.85 -13.48
N GLN A 136 1.36 -19.48 -14.63
CA GLN A 136 -0.05 -19.13 -14.72
C GLN A 136 -0.92 -20.38 -14.64
N THR A 137 -1.90 -20.35 -13.75
CA THR A 137 -2.85 -21.47 -13.56
C THR A 137 -4.28 -20.94 -13.62
N THR A 138 -5.14 -21.67 -14.34
CA THR A 138 -6.57 -21.36 -14.42
C THR A 138 -7.22 -21.56 -13.05
N GLY A 139 -8.07 -20.61 -12.64
CA GLY A 139 -8.84 -20.69 -11.41
C GLY A 139 -8.88 -19.37 -10.66
N ALA A 140 -9.64 -19.33 -9.57
CA ALA A 140 -9.67 -18.17 -8.67
C ALA A 140 -8.34 -18.08 -7.91
N GLN A 141 -7.77 -16.88 -7.89
CA GLN A 141 -6.54 -16.57 -7.17
C GLN A 141 -6.85 -15.55 -6.07
N GLN A 142 -6.26 -15.74 -4.89
CA GLN A 142 -6.32 -14.78 -3.80
C GLN A 142 -4.89 -14.54 -3.29
N VAL A 143 -4.59 -13.28 -2.99
CA VAL A 143 -3.33 -12.88 -2.39
C VAL A 143 -3.65 -12.10 -1.12
N ILE A 144 -2.95 -12.42 -0.03
CA ILE A 144 -3.06 -11.68 1.22
C ILE A 144 -1.86 -10.73 1.30
N ILE A 145 -2.15 -9.44 1.49
CA ILE A 145 -1.16 -8.42 1.77
C ILE A 145 -1.32 -7.98 3.22
N THR A 146 -0.27 -8.19 4.02
CA THR A 146 -0.24 -7.74 5.42
C THR A 146 0.49 -6.42 5.50
N TRP A 147 -0.17 -5.43 6.10
CA TRP A 147 0.37 -4.11 6.37
C TRP A 147 0.72 -3.99 7.85
N ASN A 148 1.93 -3.53 8.14
CA ASN A 148 2.40 -3.34 9.50
C ASN A 148 2.86 -1.90 9.69
N LEU A 149 2.37 -1.26 10.75
CA LEU A 149 2.85 0.05 11.19
C LEU A 149 3.65 -0.14 12.47
N THR A 150 4.86 0.42 12.49
CA THR A 150 5.76 0.35 13.65
C THR A 150 6.37 1.71 13.92
N SER A 151 6.60 2.01 15.20
CA SER A 151 7.57 3.05 15.57
C SER A 151 8.93 2.62 15.03
N ALA A 152 9.56 3.46 14.22
CA ALA A 152 10.91 3.21 13.75
C ALA A 152 11.91 3.64 14.84
N PRO A 153 13.08 2.98 14.95
CA PRO A 153 14.14 3.43 15.85
C PRO A 153 14.61 4.85 15.54
#